data_AF-L1JZ26-F1
#
_entry.id   AF-L1JZ26-F1
#
_cell.length_a   1.000
_cell.length_b   1.000
_cell.length_c   1.000
_cell.angle_alpha   90.00
_cell.angle_beta   90.00
_cell.angle_gamma   90.00
#
_symmetry.space_group_name_H-M   'P 1'
#
loop_
_entity.id
_entity.type
_entity.pdbx_description
1 polymer ?
#
loop_
_entity_poly.entity_id
_entity_poly.type
_entity_poly.pdbx_seq_one_letter_code
_entity_poly.pdbx_strand_id
1 'polypeptide(L)'
;MAEDLDGGEFEAVLAASLGRMGRRVLHLDALPFYGETSSTHDLDQLEECLEQLSSGGQGGAYGLHFDEDKIARSIKVAAWEATECDKMGRPVIEDGCSRGRPDRLTAMPSNRRPIMYANVRVEAREEPKQGEAKKHFNIDLSPRLNLSSGRMISSLVQSGVGRYLEFVPLKWTSFLDGSSPAPCLCKIPMSKAEIFQSKIITPMEKRLLMKFLQQSVVLGGVSEAAAGGWAIEGIGESEREQLGFQRAVGHVGNAKHAEEEARLTEKLKDFIALGICFSSRDLPLPKAVERVTTYTRSLGRYADSAFLCCLYGASELPQGFCRMSAVYGGTYVLRKGPSQFLFKDDGSAGGIICNDGKIFRAPLIFCSPFYCPKELLTSPNSLGNDMVEERVVSRCICISERAIGDDGSSLLVLPPRSCDNSVPIRVLQLDWSTQSAPRGLYLWLLWASELGSFDLSSAVTLLESMTGSSCVKRVIYYHQLRQGFWVTPNLSPAVDSGEAIEVAEAIFRQIVGSEHVFLDAMQEPESGIDEEYHKILE
;
A
#
# COMPACT_ATOMS: atom_id res chain seq x y z
N MET A 1 -16.82 4.86 5.83
CA MET A 1 -15.46 4.89 6.39
C MET A 1 -14.54 4.12 5.47
N ALA A 2 -14.16 4.74 4.36
CA ALA A 2 -12.93 4.37 3.69
C ALA A 2 -11.81 5.00 4.51
N GLU A 3 -10.87 4.18 4.97
CA GLU A 3 -9.51 4.68 5.14
C GLU A 3 -8.98 4.86 3.71
N ASP A 4 -8.20 5.91 3.47
CA ASP A 4 -7.81 6.38 2.13
C ASP A 4 -6.94 5.26 1.39
N LEU A 5 -6.76 5.12 0.04
CA LEU A 5 -6.23 3.90 -0.73
C LEU A 5 -5.19 3.98 -1.98
N ASP A 6 -3.86 4.29 -1.82
CA ASP A 6 -2.71 4.70 -2.73
C ASP A 6 -2.58 4.13 -4.16
N GLY A 7 -1.90 4.93 -4.99
CA GLY A 7 -1.50 4.60 -6.37
C GLY A 7 -0.31 3.62 -6.49
N GLY A 8 -0.48 2.70 -7.44
CA GLY A 8 0.54 1.81 -8.01
C GLY A 8 0.23 0.33 -7.82
N GLU A 9 -0.07 -0.11 -6.59
CA GLU A 9 -0.29 -1.52 -6.26
C GLU A 9 -1.61 -2.03 -6.84
N PHE A 10 -2.73 -1.36 -6.57
CA PHE A 10 -4.04 -1.87 -6.95
C PHE A 10 -4.31 -1.71 -8.45
N GLU A 11 -3.75 -0.71 -9.16
CA GLU A 11 -3.88 -0.63 -10.63
C GLU A 11 -3.24 -1.83 -11.29
N ALA A 12 -2.09 -2.30 -10.79
CA ALA A 12 -1.44 -3.51 -11.28
C ALA A 12 -2.32 -4.75 -11.02
N VAL A 13 -2.89 -4.88 -9.81
CA VAL A 13 -3.82 -5.97 -9.45
C VAL A 13 -5.08 -5.96 -10.34
N LEU A 14 -5.67 -4.79 -10.57
CA LEU A 14 -6.87 -4.60 -11.39
C LEU A 14 -6.57 -4.91 -12.86
N ALA A 15 -5.45 -4.42 -13.39
CA ALA A 15 -4.97 -4.71 -14.74
C ALA A 15 -4.75 -6.23 -14.95
N ALA A 16 -4.13 -6.89 -13.97
CA ALA A 16 -3.91 -8.33 -13.97
C ALA A 16 -5.25 -9.10 -13.97
N SER A 17 -6.21 -8.68 -13.15
CA SER A 17 -7.54 -9.30 -13.03
C SER A 17 -8.38 -9.15 -14.31
N LEU A 18 -8.39 -7.94 -14.89
CA LEU A 18 -9.10 -7.65 -16.14
C LEU A 18 -8.45 -8.38 -17.33
N GLY A 19 -7.12 -8.40 -17.40
CA GLY A 19 -6.37 -9.15 -18.41
C GLY A 19 -6.70 -10.64 -18.37
N ARG A 20 -6.68 -11.25 -17.18
CA ARG A 20 -7.04 -12.67 -16.97
C ARG A 20 -8.47 -13.01 -17.43
N MET A 21 -9.39 -12.06 -17.33
CA MET A 21 -10.76 -12.19 -17.84
C MET A 21 -10.88 -11.93 -19.36
N GLY A 22 -9.76 -11.90 -20.10
CA GLY A 22 -9.72 -11.68 -21.54
C GLY A 22 -9.99 -10.24 -21.98
N ARG A 23 -9.91 -9.25 -21.09
CA ARG A 23 -10.00 -7.83 -21.49
C ARG A 23 -8.64 -7.36 -21.98
N ARG A 24 -8.63 -6.62 -23.10
CA ARG A 24 -7.42 -5.91 -23.57
C ARG A 24 -7.14 -4.74 -22.63
N VAL A 25 -6.07 -4.83 -21.86
CA VAL A 25 -5.64 -3.79 -20.91
C VAL A 25 -4.41 -3.08 -21.45
N LEU A 26 -4.44 -1.74 -21.44
CA LEU A 26 -3.28 -0.89 -21.67
C LEU A 26 -3.00 -0.14 -20.36
N HIS A 27 -1.87 -0.44 -19.73
CA HIS A 27 -1.40 0.19 -18.50
C HIS A 27 -0.25 1.14 -18.86
N LEU A 28 -0.39 2.41 -18.51
CA LEU A 28 0.53 3.48 -18.87
C LEU A 28 0.99 4.21 -17.61
N ASP A 29 2.29 4.40 -17.48
CA ASP A 29 2.89 5.17 -16.38
C ASP A 29 3.93 6.17 -16.95
N ALA A 30 3.83 7.44 -16.56
CA ALA A 30 4.83 8.46 -16.91
C ALA A 30 6.17 8.23 -16.21
N LEU A 31 6.17 7.49 -15.10
CA LEU A 31 7.36 7.19 -14.32
C LEU A 31 8.22 6.11 -15.04
N PRO A 32 9.52 6.05 -14.74
CA PRO A 32 10.46 5.08 -15.31
C PRO A 32 10.56 3.78 -14.48
N PHE A 33 9.80 3.67 -13.40
CA PHE A 33 9.78 2.57 -12.43
C PHE A 33 8.34 2.17 -12.10
N TYR A 34 8.15 0.99 -11.50
CA TYR A 34 6.84 0.47 -11.12
C TYR A 34 6.37 0.97 -9.76
N GLY A 35 5.05 0.95 -9.56
CA GLY A 35 4.44 1.06 -8.23
C GLY A 35 4.17 2.48 -7.72
N GLU A 36 4.47 3.53 -8.49
CA GLU A 36 4.21 4.94 -8.15
C GLU A 36 4.64 5.31 -6.71
N THR A 37 3.72 5.32 -5.74
CA THR A 37 4.01 5.66 -4.33
C THR A 37 4.52 4.47 -3.51
N SER A 38 4.26 3.24 -3.95
CA SER A 38 4.83 1.97 -3.46
C SER A 38 6.17 1.60 -4.11
N SER A 39 6.76 2.54 -4.86
CA SER A 39 8.04 2.34 -5.54
C SER A 39 9.20 2.12 -4.55
N THR A 40 10.17 1.36 -5.03
CA THR A 40 11.43 1.06 -4.32
C THR A 40 12.58 1.63 -5.12
N HIS A 41 13.52 2.32 -4.45
CA HIS A 41 14.65 2.99 -5.08
C HIS A 41 15.99 2.58 -4.48
N ASP A 42 17.05 2.65 -5.28
CA ASP A 42 18.40 2.75 -4.74
C ASP A 42 18.67 4.15 -4.16
N LEU A 43 19.83 4.33 -3.52
CA LEU A 43 20.16 5.59 -2.86
C LEU A 43 20.41 6.73 -3.86
N ASP A 44 21.01 6.45 -5.03
CA ASP A 44 21.31 7.44 -6.07
C ASP A 44 19.97 7.93 -6.69
N GLN A 45 19.04 7.02 -6.99
CA GLN A 45 17.69 7.31 -7.46
C GLN A 45 16.85 8.09 -6.44
N LEU A 46 16.95 7.73 -5.15
CA LEU A 46 16.25 8.44 -4.09
C LEU A 46 16.75 9.89 -3.99
N GLU A 47 18.07 10.10 -4.03
CA GLU A 47 18.67 11.45 -4.03
C GLU A 47 18.22 12.28 -5.24
N GLU A 48 18.29 11.70 -6.43
CA GLU A 48 17.82 12.31 -7.67
C GLU A 48 16.33 12.69 -7.61
N CYS A 49 15.49 11.85 -7.02
CA CYS A 49 14.07 12.11 -6.80
C CYS A 49 13.86 13.28 -5.82
N LEU A 50 14.60 13.31 -4.71
CA LEU A 50 14.49 14.34 -3.68
C LEU A 50 14.96 15.71 -4.16
N GLU A 51 16.05 15.79 -4.93
CA GLU A 51 16.53 17.05 -5.51
C GLU A 51 15.50 17.70 -6.44
N GLN A 52 14.75 16.90 -7.21
CA GLN A 52 13.65 17.37 -8.06
C GLN A 52 12.46 17.90 -7.25
N LEU A 53 12.15 17.23 -6.12
CA LEU A 53 11.08 17.65 -5.21
C LEU A 53 11.44 18.96 -4.47
N SER A 54 12.70 19.14 -4.08
CA SER A 54 13.18 20.36 -3.40
C SER A 54 13.40 21.55 -4.34
N SER A 55 13.73 21.34 -5.61
CA SER A 55 14.03 22.40 -6.59
C SER A 55 12.79 23.06 -7.24
N GLY A 56 11.58 22.72 -6.79
CA GLY A 56 10.35 23.38 -7.27
C GLY A 56 9.94 22.99 -8.69
N GLY A 57 10.47 21.88 -9.24
CA GLY A 57 9.95 21.25 -10.45
C GLY A 57 10.16 22.03 -11.76
N GLN A 58 11.30 22.71 -11.95
CA GLN A 58 11.69 23.28 -13.25
C GLN A 58 12.81 22.53 -14.01
N GLY A 59 13.34 21.44 -13.44
CA GLY A 59 14.26 20.54 -14.16
C GLY A 59 14.18 19.14 -13.57
N GLY A 60 13.57 18.21 -14.30
CA GLY A 60 13.53 16.80 -13.91
C GLY A 60 14.75 16.04 -14.43
N ALA A 61 15.25 15.06 -13.68
CA ALA A 61 16.19 14.07 -14.21
C ALA A 61 15.49 13.14 -15.23
N TYR A 62 14.21 12.85 -14.99
CA TYR A 62 13.28 12.39 -16.02
C TYR A 62 12.63 13.57 -16.73
N GLY A 63 13.48 14.48 -17.22
CA GLY A 63 13.11 15.68 -17.96
C GLY A 63 12.47 15.34 -19.30
N LEU A 64 11.19 14.91 -19.27
CA LEU A 64 10.28 15.08 -20.38
C LEU A 64 10.13 16.59 -20.59
N HIS A 65 11.04 17.15 -21.40
CA HIS A 65 11.04 18.55 -21.76
C HIS A 65 9.82 18.79 -22.66
N PHE A 66 8.68 19.07 -22.03
CA PHE A 66 7.40 19.35 -22.67
C PHE A 66 7.46 20.72 -23.34
N ASP A 67 8.10 20.74 -24.51
CA ASP A 67 8.00 21.79 -25.49
C ASP A 67 6.53 21.86 -25.96
N GLU A 68 5.74 22.71 -25.32
CA GLU A 68 4.30 22.90 -25.62
C GLU A 68 4.08 23.28 -27.09
N ASP A 69 5.05 24.01 -27.64
CA ASP A 69 5.15 24.41 -29.03
C ASP A 69 5.33 23.20 -29.95
N LYS A 70 6.15 22.20 -29.56
CA LYS A 70 6.19 20.88 -30.23
C LYS A 70 4.88 20.13 -30.07
N ILE A 71 4.24 20.07 -28.90
CA ILE A 71 2.97 19.35 -28.74
C ILE A 71 1.92 19.92 -29.70
N ALA A 72 1.79 21.25 -29.77
CA ALA A 72 0.91 21.94 -30.70
C ALA A 72 1.27 21.69 -32.19
N ARG A 73 2.56 21.64 -32.53
CA ARG A 73 3.04 21.33 -33.90
C ARG A 73 2.98 19.85 -34.26
N SER A 74 2.94 18.96 -33.27
CA SER A 74 2.89 17.50 -33.39
C SER A 74 1.47 16.93 -33.36
N ILE A 75 0.43 17.77 -33.37
CA ILE A 75 -0.95 17.36 -33.69
C ILE A 75 -1.08 17.03 -35.18
N LYS A 76 -0.33 16.02 -35.62
CA LYS A 76 -0.72 15.16 -36.73
C LYS A 76 -1.28 13.90 -36.10
N VAL A 77 -2.57 13.66 -36.32
CA VAL A 77 -3.26 12.45 -35.86
C VAL A 77 -2.55 11.25 -36.49
N ALA A 78 -1.66 10.60 -35.73
CA ALA A 78 -0.94 9.42 -36.15
C ALA A 78 -1.90 8.23 -36.09
N ALA A 79 -2.63 8.01 -37.18
CA ALA A 79 -3.63 6.98 -37.30
C ALA A 79 -3.00 5.58 -37.49
N TRP A 80 -3.30 4.68 -36.56
CA TRP A 80 -3.81 3.37 -36.96
C TRP A 80 -5.35 3.50 -36.91
N GLU A 81 -6.11 3.40 -38.00
CA GLU A 81 -5.79 3.11 -39.40
C GLU A 81 -5.98 4.36 -40.28
N ALA A 82 -5.20 4.51 -41.35
CA ALA A 82 -5.30 5.66 -42.25
C ALA A 82 -6.51 5.53 -43.20
N THR A 83 -7.64 6.13 -42.82
CA THR A 83 -8.70 6.51 -43.78
C THR A 83 -8.34 7.87 -44.37
N GLU A 84 -8.30 7.98 -45.71
CA GLU A 84 -7.98 9.23 -46.38
C GLU A 84 -9.04 10.32 -46.10
N CYS A 85 -8.59 11.56 -45.97
CA CYS A 85 -9.48 12.72 -45.92
C CYS A 85 -9.69 13.30 -47.32
N ASP A 86 -10.90 13.79 -47.59
CA ASP A 86 -11.20 14.53 -48.81
C ASP A 86 -10.40 15.86 -48.88
N LYS A 87 -10.44 16.54 -50.04
CA LYS A 87 -9.76 17.83 -50.26
C LYS A 87 -10.27 18.99 -49.36
N MET A 88 -11.24 18.72 -48.48
CA MET A 88 -11.81 19.65 -47.49
C MET A 88 -11.53 19.19 -46.05
N GLY A 89 -10.72 18.15 -45.84
CA GLY A 89 -10.31 17.66 -44.52
C GLY A 89 -11.33 16.78 -43.80
N ARG A 90 -12.34 16.23 -44.50
CA ARG A 90 -13.32 15.31 -43.91
C ARG A 90 -12.90 13.86 -44.16
N PRO A 91 -13.00 12.96 -43.16
CA PRO A 91 -12.65 11.55 -43.35
C PRO A 91 -13.60 10.89 -44.35
N VAL A 92 -13.05 10.18 -45.32
CA VAL A 92 -13.83 9.32 -46.23
C VAL A 92 -14.01 7.97 -45.53
N ILE A 93 -15.27 7.65 -45.21
CA ILE A 93 -15.66 6.36 -44.64
C ILE A 93 -16.12 5.48 -45.81
N GLU A 94 -15.41 4.39 -46.10
CA GLU A 94 -15.99 3.32 -46.91
C GLU A 94 -16.96 2.50 -46.06
N ASP A 95 -18.16 2.25 -46.61
CA ASP A 95 -19.32 1.83 -45.83
C ASP A 95 -19.17 0.41 -45.24
N GLY A 96 -19.14 0.35 -43.90
CA GLY A 96 -19.13 -0.87 -43.12
C GLY A 96 -19.77 -0.67 -41.74
N CYS A 97 -21.10 -0.64 -41.70
CA CYS A 97 -21.95 -0.55 -40.49
C CYS A 97 -22.27 0.88 -39.94
N SER A 98 -23.27 1.50 -40.56
CA SER A 98 -24.32 2.33 -39.92
C SER A 98 -23.97 3.57 -39.07
N ARG A 99 -24.07 4.74 -39.73
CA ARG A 99 -24.76 5.99 -39.27
C ARG A 99 -24.59 6.40 -37.78
N GLY A 100 -23.50 7.12 -37.50
CA GLY A 100 -23.39 8.05 -36.37
C GLY A 100 -22.62 9.31 -36.79
N ARG A 101 -22.84 10.46 -36.15
CA ARG A 101 -21.85 11.55 -36.21
C ARG A 101 -20.60 11.10 -35.44
N PRO A 102 -19.39 11.51 -35.82
CA PRO A 102 -18.22 11.27 -34.96
C PRO A 102 -18.44 11.95 -33.60
N ASP A 103 -18.34 11.17 -32.52
CA ASP A 103 -18.46 11.65 -31.14
C ASP A 103 -17.54 12.87 -30.95
N ARG A 104 -18.11 14.00 -30.51
CA ARG A 104 -17.33 15.17 -30.16
C ARG A 104 -16.61 14.86 -28.86
N LEU A 105 -15.29 14.99 -28.87
CA LEU A 105 -14.46 14.79 -27.69
C LEU A 105 -14.01 16.13 -27.12
N THR A 106 -14.23 16.31 -25.83
CA THR A 106 -13.71 17.42 -25.03
C THR A 106 -12.44 16.94 -24.32
N ALA A 107 -11.35 17.68 -24.47
CA ALA A 107 -10.09 17.36 -23.81
C ALA A 107 -9.92 18.15 -22.51
N MET A 108 -9.56 17.46 -21.43
CA MET A 108 -9.16 18.05 -20.16
C MET A 108 -7.68 17.76 -19.90
N PRO A 109 -6.87 18.72 -19.44
CA PRO A 109 -5.46 18.48 -19.14
C PRO A 109 -5.32 17.50 -17.97
N SER A 110 -4.37 16.58 -18.04
CA SER A 110 -3.95 15.82 -16.86
C SER A 110 -3.31 16.75 -15.83
N ASN A 111 -3.26 16.34 -14.56
CA ASN A 111 -2.64 17.14 -13.52
C ASN A 111 -1.11 17.15 -13.71
N ARG A 112 -0.60 18.18 -14.40
CA ARG A 112 0.82 18.31 -14.81
C ARG A 112 1.84 18.44 -13.69
N ARG A 113 1.46 18.29 -12.41
CA ARG A 113 2.40 18.28 -11.28
C ARG A 113 2.54 16.83 -10.78
N PRO A 114 3.58 16.09 -11.21
CA PRO A 114 3.85 14.71 -10.80
C PRO A 114 4.36 14.62 -9.35
N ILE A 115 3.85 15.46 -8.45
CA ILE A 115 4.38 15.67 -7.12
C ILE A 115 3.25 15.42 -6.11
N MET A 116 3.14 14.14 -5.74
CA MET A 116 2.38 13.64 -4.60
C MET A 116 3.08 13.96 -3.25
N TYR A 117 4.35 14.37 -3.29
CA TYR A 117 5.19 14.61 -2.12
C TYR A 117 5.45 16.10 -1.89
N ALA A 118 4.87 16.66 -0.84
CA ALA A 118 5.08 18.05 -0.43
C ALA A 118 6.21 18.16 0.60
N ASN A 119 6.79 19.37 0.71
CA ASN A 119 7.64 19.80 1.83
C ASN A 119 8.80 18.86 2.18
N VAL A 120 9.49 18.32 1.17
CA VAL A 120 10.68 17.47 1.35
C VAL A 120 11.78 18.23 2.10
N ARG A 121 12.28 17.63 3.18
CA ARG A 121 13.44 18.08 3.97
C ARG A 121 14.48 16.97 4.01
N VAL A 122 15.65 17.22 3.42
CA VAL A 122 16.80 16.32 3.47
C VAL A 122 17.77 16.83 4.54
N GLU A 123 18.11 15.96 5.49
CA GLU A 123 19.09 16.25 6.53
C GLU A 123 20.18 15.16 6.51
N ALA A 124 21.23 15.39 5.73
CA ALA A 124 22.46 14.61 5.81
C ALA A 124 23.35 15.17 6.92
N ARG A 125 24.00 14.29 7.71
CA ARG A 125 24.95 14.71 8.76
C ARG A 125 26.39 14.30 8.46
N GLU A 126 26.63 13.13 7.87
CA GLU A 126 27.92 12.75 7.30
C GLU A 126 27.72 11.89 6.02
N GLU A 127 28.65 11.95 5.06
CA GLU A 127 28.71 10.94 4.00
C GLU A 127 29.19 9.60 4.58
N PRO A 128 28.62 8.44 4.18
CA PRO A 128 29.18 7.14 4.53
C PRO A 128 30.61 7.05 4.00
N LYS A 129 31.57 6.75 4.89
CA LYS A 129 33.02 6.86 4.63
C LYS A 129 33.41 6.15 3.32
N GLN A 130 33.93 6.93 2.38
CA GLN A 130 34.35 6.46 1.05
C GLN A 130 35.36 5.31 1.15
N GLY A 131 35.04 4.17 0.52
CA GLY A 131 35.97 3.03 0.40
C GLY A 131 35.30 1.67 0.21
N GLU A 132 34.10 1.48 0.74
CA GLU A 132 33.34 0.25 0.57
C GLU A 132 32.39 0.37 -0.63
N ALA A 133 32.51 -0.54 -1.59
CA ALA A 133 31.86 -0.50 -2.90
C ALA A 133 30.37 -0.11 -2.82
N LYS A 134 29.94 0.81 -3.72
CA LYS A 134 28.58 1.37 -3.87
C LYS A 134 27.53 0.45 -3.25
N LYS A 135 27.17 0.72 -2.00
CA LYS A 135 26.34 -0.20 -1.23
C LYS A 135 24.92 -0.15 -1.79
N HIS A 136 24.47 -1.25 -2.40
CA HIS A 136 23.11 -1.34 -2.92
C HIS A 136 22.11 -1.26 -1.77
N PHE A 137 21.12 -0.38 -1.94
CA PHE A 137 19.95 -0.27 -1.09
C PHE A 137 18.71 -0.53 -1.94
N ASN A 138 17.64 -1.00 -1.30
CA ASN A 138 16.29 -1.02 -1.85
C ASN A 138 15.37 -0.33 -0.82
N ILE A 139 15.00 0.92 -1.10
CA ILE A 139 14.34 1.84 -0.17
C ILE A 139 12.92 2.12 -0.66
N ASP A 140 11.91 1.68 0.10
CA ASP A 140 10.51 1.92 -0.22
C ASP A 140 10.08 3.36 0.12
N LEU A 141 9.41 4.05 -0.81
CA LEU A 141 8.74 5.34 -0.55
C LEU A 141 7.42 5.18 0.22
N SER A 142 6.81 4.01 0.15
CA SER A 142 5.70 3.61 1.01
C SER A 142 5.95 2.19 1.49
N PRO A 143 6.56 1.98 2.68
CA PRO A 143 6.77 0.64 3.20
C PRO A 143 5.43 -0.06 3.43
N ARG A 144 5.30 -1.28 2.90
CA ARG A 144 4.15 -2.17 3.08
C ARG A 144 4.63 -3.52 3.59
N LEU A 145 3.89 -4.10 4.52
CA LEU A 145 4.06 -5.49 4.93
C LEU A 145 2.83 -6.29 4.49
N ASN A 146 2.93 -7.60 4.63
CA ASN A 146 1.89 -8.53 4.23
C ASN A 146 1.62 -9.50 5.38
N LEU A 147 0.41 -9.54 5.90
CA LEU A 147 -0.01 -10.55 6.86
C LEU A 147 -0.02 -11.91 6.16
N SER A 148 0.57 -12.93 6.78
CA SER A 148 0.65 -14.30 6.21
C SER A 148 -0.72 -14.91 5.87
N SER A 149 -1.78 -14.55 6.61
CA SER A 149 -3.18 -14.90 6.31
C SER A 149 -4.00 -13.70 5.79
N GLY A 150 -3.34 -12.62 5.37
CA GLY A 150 -3.95 -11.41 4.80
C GLY A 150 -4.38 -11.56 3.35
N ARG A 151 -5.16 -10.57 2.87
CA ARG A 151 -5.76 -10.59 1.53
C ARG A 151 -4.71 -10.67 0.42
N MET A 152 -3.66 -9.86 0.50
CA MET A 152 -2.56 -9.85 -0.49
C MET A 152 -1.94 -11.24 -0.67
N ILE A 153 -1.46 -11.88 0.41
CA ILE A 153 -0.84 -13.21 0.33
C ILE A 153 -1.84 -14.25 -0.19
N SER A 154 -3.11 -14.21 0.24
CA SER A 154 -4.13 -15.14 -0.27
C SER A 154 -4.37 -14.98 -1.78
N SER A 155 -4.40 -13.73 -2.28
CA SER A 155 -4.57 -13.41 -3.69
C SER A 155 -3.35 -13.74 -4.54
N LEU A 156 -2.13 -13.58 -4.01
CA LEU A 156 -0.89 -14.00 -4.67
C LEU A 156 -0.81 -15.52 -4.85
N VAL A 157 -1.26 -16.28 -3.85
CA VAL A 157 -1.35 -17.76 -3.93
C VAL A 157 -2.43 -18.19 -4.92
N GLN A 158 -3.62 -17.59 -4.86
CA GLN A 158 -4.75 -17.91 -5.75
C GLN A 158 -4.45 -17.62 -7.23
N SER A 159 -3.96 -16.41 -7.52
CA SER A 159 -3.63 -15.95 -8.88
C SER A 159 -2.41 -16.67 -9.48
N GLY A 160 -1.50 -17.14 -8.61
CA GLY A 160 -0.20 -17.69 -8.97
C GLY A 160 0.94 -16.67 -9.09
N VAL A 161 0.67 -15.37 -8.86
CA VAL A 161 1.68 -14.28 -8.92
C VAL A 161 2.80 -14.50 -7.90
N GLY A 162 2.50 -15.16 -6.76
CA GLY A 162 3.51 -15.50 -5.75
C GLY A 162 4.67 -16.38 -6.26
N ARG A 163 4.58 -16.96 -7.47
CA ARG A 163 5.70 -17.67 -8.12
C ARG A 163 6.82 -16.74 -8.63
N TYR A 164 6.56 -15.43 -8.69
CA TYR A 164 7.53 -14.43 -9.15
C TYR A 164 8.19 -13.66 -8.00
N LEU A 165 7.79 -13.94 -6.75
CA LEU A 165 8.09 -13.09 -5.59
C LEU A 165 8.72 -13.93 -4.48
N GLU A 166 9.75 -13.40 -3.84
CA GLU A 166 10.31 -13.98 -2.61
C GLU A 166 9.92 -13.14 -1.39
N PHE A 167 9.66 -13.82 -0.27
CA PHE A 167 9.18 -13.19 0.97
C PHE A 167 10.07 -13.56 2.14
N VAL A 168 10.39 -12.56 2.98
CA VAL A 168 11.14 -12.72 4.23
C VAL A 168 10.23 -12.36 5.41
N PRO A 169 10.10 -13.21 6.44
CA PRO A 169 9.35 -12.87 7.63
C PRO A 169 10.10 -11.81 8.47
N LEU A 170 9.37 -10.88 9.08
CA LEU A 170 9.97 -10.00 10.09
C LEU A 170 10.43 -10.82 11.30
N LYS A 171 11.55 -10.47 11.93
CA LYS A 171 12.08 -11.21 13.10
C LYS A 171 11.31 -10.95 14.39
N TRP A 172 10.72 -9.75 14.57
CA TRP A 172 9.82 -9.43 15.68
C TRP A 172 8.95 -8.21 15.38
N THR A 173 7.87 -8.06 16.17
CA THR A 173 7.14 -6.80 16.33
C THR A 173 7.32 -6.30 17.77
N SER A 174 7.40 -4.98 17.97
CA SER A 174 7.55 -4.35 19.26
C SER A 174 6.71 -3.05 19.38
N PHE A 175 6.48 -2.61 20.60
CA PHE A 175 5.95 -1.29 20.90
C PHE A 175 6.83 -0.60 21.93
N LEU A 176 6.83 0.73 21.94
CA LEU A 176 7.52 1.49 22.97
C LEU A 176 6.66 1.62 24.24
N ASP A 177 7.16 1.14 25.37
CA ASP A 177 6.51 1.35 26.66
C ASP A 177 6.99 2.66 27.31
N GLY A 178 6.19 3.71 27.15
CA GLY A 178 6.38 5.02 27.77
C GLY A 178 5.94 5.09 29.25
N SER A 179 5.52 3.98 29.86
CA SER A 179 5.14 3.95 31.30
C SER A 179 6.35 4.05 32.25
N SER A 180 7.56 3.90 31.71
CA SER A 180 8.84 3.93 32.43
C SER A 180 9.56 5.27 32.18
N PRO A 181 10.28 5.84 33.16
CA PRO A 181 11.07 7.06 32.97
C PRO A 181 12.22 6.90 31.97
N ALA A 182 12.62 5.66 31.66
CA ALA A 182 13.44 5.33 30.50
C ALA A 182 12.59 4.53 29.49
N PRO A 183 12.51 4.94 28.21
CA PRO A 183 11.69 4.28 27.20
C PRO A 183 12.21 2.86 26.92
N CYS A 184 11.32 1.87 26.95
CA CYS A 184 11.68 0.45 26.83
C CYS A 184 10.98 -0.21 25.64
N LEU A 185 11.75 -0.94 24.82
CA LEU A 185 11.21 -1.75 23.73
C LEU A 185 10.53 -3.01 24.27
N CYS A 186 9.22 -3.07 24.12
CA CYS A 186 8.43 -4.21 24.55
C CYS A 186 8.05 -5.07 23.33
N LYS A 187 8.65 -6.26 23.22
CA LYS A 187 8.30 -7.22 22.17
C LYS A 187 6.84 -7.68 22.33
N ILE A 188 6.15 -7.76 21.21
CA ILE A 188 4.79 -8.31 21.08
C ILE A 188 4.93 -9.82 20.98
N PRO A 189 4.40 -10.61 21.94
CA PRO A 189 4.44 -12.06 21.85
C PRO A 189 3.79 -12.60 20.58
N MET A 190 4.55 -13.41 19.83
CA MET A 190 4.12 -14.03 18.57
C MET A 190 3.61 -15.47 18.78
N SER A 191 3.81 -16.04 19.96
CA SER A 191 3.37 -17.39 20.32
C SER A 191 2.65 -17.44 21.68
N LYS A 192 1.83 -18.47 21.89
CA LYS A 192 1.26 -18.78 23.23
C LYS A 192 2.36 -18.85 24.29
N ALA A 193 3.49 -19.48 23.96
CA ALA A 193 4.64 -19.61 24.87
C ALA A 193 5.22 -18.25 25.28
N GLU A 194 5.43 -17.34 24.33
CA GLU A 194 5.91 -15.98 24.63
C GLU A 194 4.91 -15.17 25.46
N ILE A 195 3.60 -15.32 25.25
CA ILE A 195 2.59 -14.67 26.10
C ILE A 195 2.78 -15.11 27.55
N PHE A 196 2.96 -16.41 27.80
CA PHE A 196 3.19 -16.93 29.14
C PHE A 196 4.57 -16.59 29.71
N GLN A 197 5.60 -16.43 28.88
CA GLN A 197 6.95 -16.02 29.31
C GLN A 197 7.12 -14.50 29.52
N SER A 198 6.30 -13.67 28.90
CA SER A 198 6.41 -12.19 28.96
C SER A 198 6.41 -11.67 30.40
N LYS A 199 7.37 -10.82 30.75
CA LYS A 199 7.45 -10.15 32.07
C LYS A 199 6.71 -8.81 32.10
N ILE A 200 6.30 -8.32 30.92
CA ILE A 200 5.69 -6.99 30.70
C ILE A 200 4.17 -7.03 30.95
N ILE A 201 3.58 -8.22 30.79
CA ILE A 201 2.16 -8.52 30.95
C ILE A 201 1.98 -9.30 32.28
N THR A 202 1.06 -8.87 33.14
CA THR A 202 0.79 -9.56 34.42
C THR A 202 0.09 -10.92 34.21
N PRO A 203 0.13 -11.86 35.19
CA PRO A 203 -0.55 -13.15 35.06
C PRO A 203 -2.05 -13.06 34.77
N MET A 204 -2.73 -12.01 35.23
CA MET A 204 -4.16 -11.77 34.96
C MET A 204 -4.37 -11.27 33.52
N GLU A 205 -3.58 -10.28 33.09
CA GLU A 205 -3.61 -9.77 31.72
C GLU A 205 -3.28 -10.85 30.68
N LYS A 206 -2.35 -11.78 30.98
CA LYS A 206 -2.07 -12.94 30.13
C LYS A 206 -3.30 -13.82 29.91
N ARG A 207 -4.07 -14.10 30.96
CA ARG A 207 -5.32 -14.88 30.88
C ARG A 207 -6.37 -14.15 30.04
N LEU A 208 -6.52 -12.84 30.25
CA LEU A 208 -7.46 -12.00 29.50
C LEU A 208 -7.07 -11.91 28.00
N LEU A 209 -5.79 -11.69 27.69
CA LEU A 209 -5.28 -11.66 26.32
C LEU A 209 -5.47 -13.00 25.61
N MET A 210 -5.12 -14.12 26.26
CA MET A 210 -5.34 -15.46 25.71
C MET A 210 -6.82 -15.72 25.40
N LYS A 211 -7.72 -15.40 26.35
CA LYS A 211 -9.17 -15.54 26.17
C LYS A 211 -9.67 -14.68 25.01
N PHE A 212 -9.21 -13.44 24.91
CA PHE A 212 -9.56 -12.53 23.82
C PHE A 212 -9.11 -13.04 22.44
N LEU A 213 -7.84 -13.43 22.29
CA LEU A 213 -7.30 -13.98 21.03
C LEU A 213 -8.06 -15.23 20.58
N GLN A 214 -8.32 -16.16 21.51
CA GLN A 214 -9.09 -17.37 21.23
C GLN A 214 -10.55 -17.06 20.84
N GLN A 215 -11.19 -16.11 21.52
CA GLN A 215 -12.54 -15.68 21.18
C GLN A 215 -12.61 -15.00 19.81
N SER A 216 -11.65 -14.16 19.44
CA SER A 216 -11.58 -13.54 18.12
C SER A 216 -11.52 -14.58 17.00
N VAL A 217 -10.66 -15.60 17.13
CA VAL A 217 -10.55 -16.69 16.15
C VAL A 217 -11.86 -17.48 15.97
N VAL A 218 -12.57 -17.78 17.07
CA VAL A 218 -13.88 -18.46 17.01
C VAL A 218 -14.93 -17.57 16.34
N LEU A 219 -14.98 -16.28 16.70
CA LEU A 219 -15.93 -15.31 16.14
C LEU A 219 -15.67 -14.99 14.67
N GLY A 220 -14.43 -15.11 14.22
CA GLY A 220 -14.04 -15.05 12.82
C GLY A 220 -14.44 -16.27 11.98
N GLY A 221 -15.19 -17.23 12.55
CA GLY A 221 -15.70 -18.40 11.83
C GLY A 221 -14.62 -19.40 11.39
N VAL A 222 -13.45 -19.38 12.05
CA VAL A 222 -12.26 -20.13 11.61
C VAL A 222 -12.33 -21.59 12.03
N SER A 223 -12.03 -22.52 11.12
CA SER A 223 -11.94 -23.94 11.45
C SER A 223 -10.70 -24.27 12.28
N GLU A 224 -10.80 -25.32 13.09
CA GLU A 224 -9.76 -25.73 14.06
C GLU A 224 -8.37 -25.92 13.40
N ALA A 225 -8.34 -26.52 12.20
CA ALA A 225 -7.13 -26.72 11.41
C ALA A 225 -6.53 -25.41 10.85
N ALA A 226 -7.36 -24.41 10.54
CA ALA A 226 -6.91 -23.11 10.02
C ALA A 226 -6.50 -22.11 11.11
N ALA A 227 -6.68 -22.48 12.38
CA ALA A 227 -6.37 -21.66 13.55
C ALA A 227 -4.94 -21.87 14.10
N GLY A 228 -4.10 -22.71 13.49
CA GLY A 228 -2.66 -22.78 13.79
C GLY A 228 -2.32 -23.04 15.27
N GLY A 229 -3.04 -23.97 15.91
CA GLY A 229 -2.86 -24.25 17.34
C GLY A 229 -3.41 -23.18 18.29
N TRP A 230 -3.98 -22.07 17.79
CA TRP A 230 -4.71 -21.06 18.57
C TRP A 230 -6.18 -21.41 18.82
N ALA A 231 -6.68 -22.50 18.23
CA ALA A 231 -7.97 -23.08 18.55
C ALA A 231 -8.15 -23.36 20.06
N ILE A 232 -9.42 -23.58 20.43
CA ILE A 232 -9.81 -24.01 21.77
C ILE A 232 -10.18 -25.49 21.68
N GLU A 233 -9.42 -26.36 22.34
CA GLU A 233 -9.83 -27.75 22.54
C GLU A 233 -11.11 -27.77 23.40
N GLY A 234 -12.17 -28.42 22.91
CA GLY A 234 -13.27 -28.89 23.75
C GLY A 234 -14.42 -27.91 24.07
N ILE A 235 -14.66 -26.87 23.26
CA ILE A 235 -15.90 -26.08 23.37
C ILE A 235 -17.00 -26.68 22.50
N GLY A 236 -18.13 -27.03 23.13
CA GLY A 236 -19.25 -27.72 22.50
C GLY A 236 -20.04 -26.83 21.52
N GLU A 237 -20.78 -27.47 20.62
CA GLU A 237 -21.55 -26.77 19.56
C GLU A 237 -22.60 -25.80 20.15
N SER A 238 -23.16 -26.12 21.32
CA SER A 238 -24.08 -25.25 22.09
C SER A 238 -23.41 -24.05 22.77
N GLU A 239 -22.12 -24.11 23.07
CA GLU A 239 -21.37 -22.98 23.63
C GLU A 239 -20.97 -21.98 22.54
N ARG A 240 -20.78 -22.44 21.29
CA ARG A 240 -20.54 -21.57 20.12
C ARG A 240 -21.69 -20.58 19.90
N GLU A 241 -22.95 -21.00 20.09
CA GLU A 241 -24.11 -20.10 20.06
C GLU A 241 -24.20 -19.15 21.27
N GLN A 242 -23.68 -19.55 22.44
CA GLN A 242 -23.73 -18.74 23.66
C GLN A 242 -22.59 -17.71 23.78
N LEU A 243 -21.52 -17.87 22.98
CA LEU A 243 -20.34 -16.98 22.92
C LEU A 243 -20.60 -15.66 22.17
N GLY A 244 -21.70 -14.99 22.48
CA GLY A 244 -22.02 -13.67 21.92
C GLY A 244 -20.98 -12.61 22.29
N PHE A 245 -20.31 -12.04 21.29
CA PHE A 245 -19.15 -11.15 21.46
C PHE A 245 -19.40 -9.91 22.35
N GLN A 246 -20.65 -9.43 22.42
CA GLN A 246 -21.04 -8.37 23.35
C GLN A 246 -20.75 -8.73 24.82
N ARG A 247 -20.83 -10.01 25.23
CA ARG A 247 -20.40 -10.45 26.58
C ARG A 247 -18.88 -10.56 26.74
N ALA A 248 -18.14 -10.78 25.65
CA ALA A 248 -16.67 -10.88 25.70
C ALA A 248 -15.98 -9.51 25.79
N VAL A 249 -16.58 -8.45 25.22
CA VAL A 249 -15.96 -7.12 25.14
C VAL A 249 -16.80 -5.97 25.73
N GLY A 250 -18.13 -6.11 25.94
CA GLY A 250 -18.97 -4.95 26.31
C GLY A 250 -20.39 -5.20 26.84
N HIS A 251 -20.55 -6.03 27.88
CA HIS A 251 -21.72 -6.05 28.77
C HIS A 251 -21.27 -6.54 30.16
N VAL A 252 -20.89 -5.72 31.14
CA VAL A 252 -21.03 -4.25 31.26
C VAL A 252 -22.49 -3.79 31.07
N GLY A 253 -23.42 -4.42 31.80
CA GLY A 253 -24.84 -4.14 31.57
C GLY A 253 -25.88 -4.91 32.40
N ASN A 254 -25.54 -5.51 33.54
CA ASN A 254 -26.50 -5.63 34.66
C ASN A 254 -25.85 -6.06 35.98
N ALA A 255 -26.43 -5.62 37.09
CA ALA A 255 -25.79 -5.65 38.41
C ALA A 255 -25.77 -7.05 39.06
N LYS A 256 -24.58 -7.44 39.58
CA LYS A 256 -24.32 -7.88 40.98
C LYS A 256 -23.02 -8.69 41.19
N HIS A 257 -22.30 -9.09 40.14
CA HIS A 257 -21.04 -9.85 40.24
C HIS A 257 -19.92 -9.34 39.31
N ALA A 258 -19.92 -8.06 38.93
CA ALA A 258 -19.18 -7.55 37.76
C ALA A 258 -18.00 -6.60 38.09
N GLU A 259 -17.36 -6.73 39.25
CA GLU A 259 -16.26 -5.81 39.65
C GLU A 259 -14.84 -6.36 39.49
N GLU A 260 -14.65 -7.69 39.31
CA GLU A 260 -13.30 -8.29 39.23
C GLU A 260 -12.90 -8.85 37.83
N GLU A 261 -13.85 -9.16 36.94
CA GLU A 261 -13.54 -9.84 35.65
C GLU A 261 -13.57 -8.95 34.39
N ALA A 262 -13.86 -7.65 34.50
CA ALA A 262 -14.24 -6.81 33.34
C ALA A 262 -13.40 -5.53 33.15
N ARG A 263 -12.09 -5.55 33.42
CA ARG A 263 -11.17 -4.45 33.06
C ARG A 263 -9.88 -4.96 32.41
N LEU A 264 -9.86 -4.97 31.06
CA LEU A 264 -8.60 -4.85 30.32
C LEU A 264 -7.91 -3.55 30.80
N THR A 265 -6.65 -3.64 31.22
CA THR A 265 -5.88 -2.46 31.63
C THR A 265 -5.67 -1.52 30.45
N GLU A 266 -5.43 -0.23 30.71
CA GLU A 266 -5.13 0.73 29.63
C GLU A 266 -3.92 0.29 28.80
N LYS A 267 -2.90 -0.28 29.45
CA LYS A 267 -1.73 -0.89 28.81
C LYS A 267 -2.10 -2.04 27.88
N LEU A 268 -2.99 -2.94 28.32
CA LEU A 268 -3.44 -4.07 27.49
C LEU A 268 -4.36 -3.61 26.34
N LYS A 269 -5.12 -2.52 26.51
CA LYS A 269 -5.89 -1.90 25.41
C LYS A 269 -4.96 -1.31 24.34
N ASP A 270 -3.93 -0.56 24.74
CA ASP A 270 -2.92 -0.06 23.80
C ASP A 270 -2.17 -1.21 23.11
N PHE A 271 -1.80 -2.23 23.87
CA PHE A 271 -1.16 -3.43 23.34
C PHE A 271 -1.99 -4.11 22.23
N ILE A 272 -3.29 -4.29 22.44
CA ILE A 272 -4.20 -4.87 21.43
C ILE A 272 -4.40 -3.90 20.27
N ALA A 273 -4.77 -2.63 20.53
CA ALA A 273 -5.11 -1.67 19.49
C ALA A 273 -3.91 -1.30 18.60
N LEU A 274 -2.78 -0.93 19.20
CA LEU A 274 -1.58 -0.49 18.49
C LEU A 274 -0.73 -1.66 18.00
N GLY A 275 -0.67 -2.76 18.78
CA GLY A 275 0.27 -3.86 18.57
C GLY A 275 -0.28 -5.09 17.85
N ILE A 276 -1.60 -5.29 17.83
CA ILE A 276 -2.25 -6.41 17.12
C ILE A 276 -3.18 -5.89 16.02
N CYS A 277 -4.01 -4.88 16.30
CA CYS A 277 -4.91 -4.27 15.31
C CYS A 277 -4.23 -3.19 14.45
N PHE A 278 -3.03 -2.73 14.83
CA PHE A 278 -2.28 -1.62 14.22
C PHE A 278 -3.14 -0.37 13.94
N SER A 279 -4.03 -0.04 14.87
CA SER A 279 -5.11 0.96 14.72
C SER A 279 -5.21 1.90 15.92
N SER A 280 -5.98 2.98 15.79
CA SER A 280 -6.47 3.73 16.95
C SER A 280 -7.39 2.86 17.83
N ARG A 281 -7.59 3.29 19.08
CA ARG A 281 -8.50 2.68 20.05
C ARG A 281 -9.98 2.74 19.64
N ASP A 282 -10.33 3.64 18.72
CA ASP A 282 -11.70 3.91 18.27
C ASP A 282 -12.17 2.98 17.14
N LEU A 283 -11.37 1.96 16.80
CA LEU A 283 -11.70 0.99 15.75
C LEU A 283 -13.01 0.25 16.09
N PRO A 284 -14.02 0.25 15.19
CA PRO A 284 -15.28 -0.45 15.43
C PRO A 284 -15.09 -1.93 15.74
N LEU A 285 -15.85 -2.40 16.73
CA LEU A 285 -15.72 -3.72 17.32
C LEU A 285 -15.67 -4.90 16.31
N PRO A 286 -16.45 -4.93 15.20
CA PRO A 286 -16.31 -5.96 14.16
C PRO A 286 -14.98 -5.89 13.40
N LYS A 287 -14.53 -4.69 12.99
CA LYS A 287 -13.22 -4.49 12.32
C LYS A 287 -12.06 -4.88 13.24
N ALA A 288 -12.20 -4.70 14.55
CA ALA A 288 -11.21 -5.14 15.53
C ALA A 288 -11.11 -6.67 15.58
N VAL A 289 -12.22 -7.42 15.58
CA VAL A 289 -12.19 -8.90 15.49
C VAL A 289 -11.51 -9.36 14.22
N GLU A 290 -11.87 -8.77 13.09
CA GLU A 290 -11.31 -9.09 11.79
C GLU A 290 -9.78 -8.93 11.80
N ARG A 291 -9.26 -7.77 12.20
CA ARG A 291 -7.81 -7.52 12.29
C ARG A 291 -7.11 -8.47 13.28
N VAL A 292 -7.67 -8.69 14.48
CA VAL A 292 -7.10 -9.64 15.47
C VAL A 292 -7.10 -11.08 14.94
N THR A 293 -8.17 -11.49 14.26
CA THR A 293 -8.30 -12.83 13.67
C THR A 293 -7.26 -13.04 12.58
N THR A 294 -7.14 -12.09 11.65
CA THR A 294 -6.17 -12.16 10.56
C THR A 294 -4.74 -12.14 11.08
N TYR A 295 -4.42 -11.31 12.08
CA TYR A 295 -3.13 -11.32 12.77
C TYR A 295 -2.85 -12.68 13.42
N THR A 296 -3.78 -13.20 14.23
CA THR A 296 -3.62 -14.47 14.96
C THR A 296 -3.48 -15.66 14.01
N ARG A 297 -4.20 -15.67 12.88
CA ARG A 297 -4.06 -16.67 11.80
C ARG A 297 -2.78 -16.53 10.99
N SER A 298 -2.06 -15.41 11.12
CA SER A 298 -0.81 -15.17 10.40
C SER A 298 0.41 -15.66 11.18
N LEU A 299 0.34 -15.63 12.52
CA LEU A 299 1.34 -16.20 13.42
C LEU A 299 1.54 -17.69 13.14
N GLY A 300 2.80 -18.13 12.98
CA GLY A 300 3.15 -19.54 12.77
C GLY A 300 2.75 -20.13 11.42
N ARG A 301 2.19 -19.36 10.48
CA ARG A 301 1.70 -19.89 9.19
C ARG A 301 2.84 -20.23 8.22
N TYR A 302 3.81 -19.34 8.10
CA TYR A 302 5.01 -19.50 7.26
C TYR A 302 6.30 -19.30 8.07
N ALA A 303 6.21 -18.53 9.17
CA ALA A 303 7.25 -18.30 10.16
C ALA A 303 6.58 -17.90 11.48
N ASP A 304 7.36 -17.71 12.55
CA ASP A 304 6.84 -17.29 13.86
C ASP A 304 6.08 -15.94 13.79
N SER A 305 6.57 -15.01 12.96
CA SER A 305 5.96 -13.69 12.76
C SER A 305 4.70 -13.72 11.90
N ALA A 306 3.77 -12.81 12.22
CA ALA A 306 2.57 -12.57 11.42
C ALA A 306 2.87 -11.90 10.06
N PHE A 307 3.99 -11.18 9.93
CA PHE A 307 4.29 -10.33 8.78
C PHE A 307 5.40 -10.88 7.89
N LEU A 308 5.16 -10.81 6.58
CA LEU A 308 6.10 -10.99 5.50
C LEU A 308 6.40 -9.63 4.83
N CYS A 309 7.67 -9.38 4.53
CA CYS A 309 8.09 -8.34 3.59
C CYS A 309 8.53 -8.99 2.28
N CYS A 310 8.38 -8.27 1.17
CA CYS A 310 8.96 -8.67 -0.11
C CYS A 310 10.48 -8.55 -0.03
N LEU A 311 11.20 -9.57 -0.48
CA LEU A 311 12.63 -9.44 -0.76
C LEU A 311 12.80 -8.35 -1.83
N TYR A 312 13.81 -7.48 -1.69
CA TYR A 312 14.04 -6.34 -2.59
C TYR A 312 13.00 -5.19 -2.53
N GLY A 313 12.01 -5.23 -1.63
CA GLY A 313 11.12 -4.10 -1.34
C GLY A 313 9.71 -4.20 -1.95
N ALA A 314 8.85 -3.24 -1.60
CA ALA A 314 7.41 -3.28 -1.87
C ALA A 314 7.05 -3.33 -3.36
N SER A 315 7.85 -2.67 -4.22
CA SER A 315 7.56 -2.55 -5.66
C SER A 315 7.58 -3.88 -6.43
N GLU A 316 8.08 -4.97 -5.84
CA GLU A 316 7.96 -6.32 -6.40
C GLU A 316 6.49 -6.75 -6.53
N LEU A 317 5.59 -6.28 -5.66
CA LEU A 317 4.14 -6.57 -5.74
C LEU A 317 3.53 -6.05 -7.07
N PRO A 318 3.56 -4.73 -7.38
CA PRO A 318 3.04 -4.23 -8.65
C PRO A 318 3.77 -4.83 -9.86
N GLN A 319 5.09 -5.08 -9.77
CA GLN A 319 5.82 -5.78 -10.85
C GLN A 319 5.26 -7.18 -11.13
N GLY A 320 5.02 -7.98 -10.09
CA GLY A 320 4.46 -9.33 -10.21
C GLY A 320 3.06 -9.33 -10.84
N PHE A 321 2.19 -8.40 -10.45
CA PHE A 321 0.87 -8.24 -11.07
C PHE A 321 0.94 -7.71 -12.50
N CYS A 322 1.82 -6.75 -12.80
CA CYS A 322 2.05 -6.28 -14.17
C CYS A 322 2.55 -7.41 -15.09
N ARG A 323 3.44 -8.28 -14.59
CA ARG A 323 3.87 -9.49 -15.30
C ARG A 323 2.70 -10.44 -15.57
N MET A 324 1.83 -10.69 -14.60
CA MET A 324 0.61 -11.46 -14.83
C MET A 324 -0.30 -10.80 -15.87
N SER A 325 -0.50 -9.48 -15.81
CA SER A 325 -1.29 -8.75 -16.82
C SER A 325 -0.72 -8.97 -18.23
N ALA A 326 0.61 -8.96 -18.38
CA ALA A 326 1.28 -9.19 -19.66
C ALA A 326 1.11 -10.62 -20.20
N VAL A 327 1.17 -11.64 -19.32
CA VAL A 327 0.90 -13.04 -19.71
C VAL A 327 -0.51 -13.22 -20.29
N TYR A 328 -1.49 -12.46 -19.80
CA TYR A 328 -2.86 -12.46 -20.33
C TYR A 328 -3.12 -11.34 -21.36
N GLY A 329 -2.10 -10.88 -22.09
CA GLY A 329 -2.23 -9.97 -23.24
C GLY A 329 -2.43 -8.49 -22.90
N GLY A 330 -2.20 -8.09 -21.65
CA GLY A 330 -2.09 -6.68 -21.27
C GLY A 330 -0.76 -6.08 -21.70
N THR A 331 -0.76 -4.79 -22.03
CA THR A 331 0.46 -4.04 -22.39
C THR A 331 0.78 -3.02 -21.31
N TYR A 332 1.97 -3.11 -20.70
CA TYR A 332 2.46 -2.14 -19.73
C TYR A 332 3.55 -1.26 -20.34
N VAL A 333 3.48 0.07 -20.19
CA VAL A 333 4.45 1.01 -20.77
C VAL A 333 4.87 2.09 -19.77
N LEU A 334 6.15 2.05 -19.38
CA LEU A 334 6.83 3.08 -18.57
C LEU A 334 7.24 4.30 -19.41
N ARG A 335 7.54 5.42 -18.76
CA ARG A 335 7.90 6.73 -19.36
C ARG A 335 6.85 7.27 -20.34
N LYS A 336 5.61 6.83 -20.19
CA LYS A 336 4.48 7.16 -21.04
C LYS A 336 3.19 7.26 -20.22
N GLY A 337 2.78 8.48 -19.88
CA GLY A 337 1.53 8.74 -19.17
C GLY A 337 0.63 9.75 -19.89
N PRO A 338 -0.60 9.97 -19.38
CA PRO A 338 -1.56 10.88 -19.96
C PRO A 338 -1.13 12.35 -19.82
N SER A 339 -1.21 13.10 -20.91
CA SER A 339 -1.11 14.58 -20.96
C SER A 339 -2.50 15.24 -20.98
N GLN A 340 -3.50 14.55 -21.53
CA GLN A 340 -4.91 14.98 -21.54
C GLN A 340 -5.84 13.76 -21.45
N PHE A 341 -6.98 13.92 -20.80
CA PHE A 341 -8.10 12.97 -20.78
C PHE A 341 -9.17 13.46 -21.75
N LEU A 342 -9.78 12.54 -22.49
CA LEU A 342 -10.81 12.82 -23.49
C LEU A 342 -12.16 12.31 -22.99
N PHE A 343 -13.15 13.19 -22.98
CA PHE A 343 -14.53 12.91 -22.57
C PHE A 343 -15.49 13.13 -23.74
N LYS A 344 -16.56 12.34 -23.80
CA LYS A 344 -17.65 12.52 -24.75
C LYS A 344 -18.63 13.59 -24.28
N ASP A 345 -19.55 14.01 -25.15
CA ASP A 345 -20.63 14.96 -24.84
C ASP A 345 -21.57 14.50 -23.69
N ASP A 346 -21.65 13.20 -23.40
CA ASP A 346 -22.42 12.63 -22.27
C ASP A 346 -21.62 12.56 -20.94
N GLY A 347 -20.37 13.01 -20.95
CA GLY A 347 -19.45 12.95 -19.81
C GLY A 347 -18.70 11.61 -19.65
N SER A 348 -18.97 10.60 -20.50
CA SER A 348 -18.26 9.31 -20.45
C SER A 348 -16.83 9.40 -21.01
N ALA A 349 -15.99 8.43 -20.66
CA ALA A 349 -14.62 8.34 -21.14
C ALA A 349 -14.56 8.07 -22.65
N GLY A 350 -13.76 8.87 -23.37
CA GLY A 350 -13.45 8.73 -24.78
C GLY A 350 -12.01 8.31 -25.08
N GLY A 351 -11.09 8.49 -24.12
CA GLY A 351 -9.67 8.12 -24.27
C GLY A 351 -8.71 9.05 -23.52
N ILE A 352 -7.43 8.97 -23.89
CA ILE A 352 -6.35 9.83 -23.41
C ILE A 352 -5.44 10.26 -24.57
N ILE A 353 -4.82 11.42 -24.43
CA ILE A 353 -3.63 11.83 -25.19
C ILE A 353 -2.43 11.62 -24.28
N CYS A 354 -1.35 11.03 -24.80
CA CYS A 354 -0.12 10.78 -24.05
C CYS A 354 0.86 11.95 -24.10
N ASN A 355 1.91 11.86 -23.28
CA ASN A 355 3.10 12.71 -23.35
C ASN A 355 3.75 12.78 -24.76
N ASP A 356 3.73 11.69 -25.53
CA ASP A 356 4.25 11.62 -26.90
C ASP A 356 3.24 12.06 -27.99
N GLY A 357 2.10 12.64 -27.59
CA GLY A 357 1.04 13.08 -28.51
C GLY A 357 0.18 11.97 -29.10
N LYS A 358 0.48 10.67 -28.85
CA LYS A 358 -0.36 9.57 -29.32
C LYS A 358 -1.66 9.51 -28.54
N ILE A 359 -2.74 9.14 -29.22
CA ILE A 359 -4.10 9.07 -28.67
C ILE A 359 -4.48 7.60 -28.49
N PHE A 360 -4.97 7.23 -27.31
CA PHE A 360 -5.54 5.91 -27.03
C PHE A 360 -7.01 6.08 -26.67
N ARG A 361 -7.90 5.35 -27.35
CA ARG A 361 -9.34 5.36 -27.08
C ARG A 361 -9.70 4.17 -26.20
N ALA A 362 -10.40 4.44 -25.10
CA ALA A 362 -10.90 3.43 -24.19
C ALA A 362 -12.26 3.88 -23.62
N PRO A 363 -13.25 2.97 -23.47
CA PRO A 363 -14.55 3.30 -22.88
C PRO A 363 -14.50 3.39 -21.34
N LEU A 364 -13.43 2.88 -20.73
CA LEU A 364 -13.15 2.91 -19.31
C LEU A 364 -11.68 3.28 -19.12
N ILE A 365 -11.39 4.17 -18.17
CA ILE A 365 -10.04 4.61 -17.84
C ILE A 365 -9.94 4.58 -16.31
N PHE A 366 -8.93 3.91 -15.79
CA PHE A 366 -8.54 3.97 -14.39
C PHE A 366 -7.23 4.74 -14.30
N CYS A 367 -7.12 5.62 -13.31
CA CYS A 367 -5.93 6.43 -13.12
C CYS A 367 -5.78 6.80 -11.64
N SER A 368 -4.52 6.73 -11.17
CA SER A 368 -4.12 7.30 -9.89
C SER A 368 -4.49 8.80 -9.80
N PRO A 369 -4.79 9.31 -8.58
CA PRO A 369 -4.95 10.74 -8.29
C PRO A 369 -3.80 11.63 -8.79
N PHE A 370 -2.60 11.07 -8.98
CA PHE A 370 -1.44 11.72 -9.58
C PHE A 370 -1.71 12.24 -11.00
N TYR A 371 -2.37 11.41 -11.82
CA TYR A 371 -2.67 11.73 -13.22
C TYR A 371 -3.97 12.50 -13.39
N CYS A 372 -4.93 12.30 -12.49
CA CYS A 372 -6.31 12.75 -12.64
C CYS A 372 -6.43 14.30 -12.72
N PRO A 373 -7.20 14.87 -13.67
CA PRO A 373 -7.53 16.29 -13.71
C PRO A 373 -8.10 16.80 -12.37
N LYS A 374 -7.69 18.01 -11.95
CA LYS A 374 -8.07 18.57 -10.64
C LYS A 374 -9.57 18.76 -10.46
N GLU A 375 -10.26 18.99 -11.57
CA GLU A 375 -11.70 19.20 -11.65
C GLU A 375 -12.50 17.92 -11.34
N LEU A 376 -11.85 16.75 -11.42
CA LEU A 376 -12.42 15.44 -11.07
C LEU A 376 -12.00 14.95 -9.67
N LEU A 377 -11.01 15.63 -9.06
CA LEU A 377 -10.59 15.45 -7.67
C LEU A 377 -11.48 16.28 -6.73
N THR A 378 -12.75 15.92 -6.64
CA THR A 378 -13.69 16.51 -5.68
C THR A 378 -13.60 15.81 -4.31
N SER A 379 -13.29 16.58 -3.27
CA SER A 379 -13.54 16.15 -1.89
C SER A 379 -15.05 15.90 -1.70
N PRO A 380 -15.48 14.74 -1.16
CA PRO A 380 -16.91 14.42 -0.97
C PRO A 380 -17.71 15.42 -0.12
N ASN A 381 -17.04 16.37 0.55
CA ASN A 381 -17.64 17.33 1.47
C ASN A 381 -17.75 18.78 0.92
N SER A 382 -17.46 19.05 -0.36
CA SER A 382 -17.50 20.41 -0.94
C SER A 382 -18.92 20.99 -1.17
N LEU A 383 -19.86 20.68 -0.28
CA LEU A 383 -21.21 21.26 -0.19
C LEU A 383 -21.30 22.36 0.90
N GLY A 384 -20.18 22.67 1.57
CA GLY A 384 -20.02 23.80 2.48
C GLY A 384 -18.66 24.47 2.31
N ASN A 385 -18.56 25.75 2.65
CA ASN A 385 -17.33 26.56 2.56
C ASN A 385 -16.32 26.28 3.70
N ASP A 386 -16.55 25.25 4.52
CA ASP A 386 -15.65 24.89 5.60
C ASP A 386 -14.40 24.19 5.04
N MET A 387 -13.23 24.70 5.41
CA MET A 387 -11.94 24.06 5.11
C MET A 387 -11.87 22.72 5.84
N VAL A 388 -12.20 21.63 5.15
CA VAL A 388 -11.92 20.27 5.63
C VAL A 388 -10.41 20.10 5.66
N GLU A 389 -9.85 19.93 6.86
CA GLU A 389 -8.41 19.69 7.03
C GLU A 389 -8.01 18.43 6.26
N GLU A 390 -7.10 18.58 5.29
CA GLU A 390 -6.63 17.46 4.48
C GLU A 390 -5.80 16.49 5.34
N ARG A 391 -6.05 15.19 5.17
CA ARG A 391 -5.26 14.15 5.82
C ARG A 391 -3.90 14.02 5.12
N VAL A 392 -2.83 14.02 5.90
CA VAL A 392 -1.45 13.90 5.40
C VAL A 392 -0.82 12.65 5.99
N VAL A 393 0.00 11.96 5.19
CA VAL A 393 0.91 10.91 5.68
C VAL A 393 2.31 11.51 5.73
N SER A 394 2.84 11.64 6.95
CA SER A 394 4.21 12.08 7.16
C SER A 394 5.11 10.85 7.15
N ARG A 395 6.21 10.91 6.41
CA ARG A 395 7.14 9.78 6.20
C ARG A 395 8.58 10.22 6.43
N CYS A 396 9.41 9.32 6.94
CA CYS A 396 10.84 9.56 7.10
C CYS A 396 11.65 8.29 6.79
N ILE A 397 12.72 8.44 6.01
CA ILE A 397 13.70 7.41 5.72
C ILE A 397 14.98 7.78 6.48
N CYS A 398 15.49 6.87 7.31
CA CYS A 398 16.79 7.00 7.97
C CYS A 398 17.72 5.84 7.61
N ILE A 399 19.01 6.14 7.42
CA ILE A 399 20.10 5.16 7.33
C ILE A 399 20.89 5.21 8.64
N SER A 400 21.07 4.05 9.29
CA SER A 400 21.76 3.94 10.58
C SER A 400 22.80 2.81 10.58
N GLU A 401 23.89 2.98 11.34
CA GLU A 401 24.88 1.92 11.61
C GLU A 401 24.47 1.01 12.80
N ARG A 402 23.32 1.29 13.45
CA ARG A 402 22.85 0.60 14.65
C ARG A 402 21.40 0.14 14.49
N ALA A 403 21.11 -1.04 15.03
CA ALA A 403 19.75 -1.54 15.14
C ALA A 403 18.99 -0.88 16.30
N ILE A 404 17.69 -0.68 16.14
CA ILE A 404 16.73 -0.36 17.19
C ILE A 404 16.43 -1.66 17.96
N GLY A 405 17.15 -1.86 19.06
CA GLY A 405 17.07 -3.11 19.84
C GLY A 405 17.97 -4.20 19.26
N ASP A 406 17.38 -5.33 18.87
CA ASP A 406 18.12 -6.49 18.38
C ASP A 406 18.44 -6.39 16.86
N ASP A 407 19.37 -7.21 16.36
CA ASP A 407 19.80 -7.22 14.95
C ASP A 407 18.78 -7.93 14.03
N GLY A 408 17.99 -7.15 13.28
CA GLY A 408 17.06 -7.70 12.30
C GLY A 408 15.95 -6.80 11.80
N SER A 409 15.28 -7.28 10.75
CA SER A 409 14.03 -6.69 10.26
C SER A 409 12.94 -6.75 11.33
N SER A 410 12.30 -5.61 11.62
CA SER A 410 11.28 -5.54 12.66
C SER A 410 10.34 -4.34 12.53
N LEU A 411 9.14 -4.48 13.08
CA LEU A 411 8.15 -3.41 13.16
C LEU A 411 8.04 -2.91 14.60
N LEU A 412 8.31 -1.62 14.80
CA LEU A 412 8.13 -0.92 16.06
C LEU A 412 6.97 0.08 15.95
N VAL A 413 6.10 0.12 16.95
CA VAL A 413 5.08 1.16 17.11
C VAL A 413 5.45 2.08 18.28
N LEU A 414 5.51 3.38 18.01
CA LEU A 414 5.60 4.43 19.02
C LEU A 414 4.17 4.91 19.35
N PRO A 415 3.64 4.65 20.57
CA PRO A 415 2.32 5.13 20.94
C PRO A 415 2.20 6.67 20.92
N PRO A 416 0.97 7.22 20.89
CA PRO A 416 0.73 8.63 21.16
C PRO A 416 1.45 9.13 22.42
N ARG A 417 2.02 10.33 22.34
CA ARG A 417 2.78 11.07 23.36
C ARG A 417 4.15 10.44 23.72
N SER A 418 4.71 9.60 22.87
CA SER A 418 6.07 9.06 23.04
C SER A 418 7.16 10.06 22.67
N CYS A 419 6.90 10.91 21.67
CA CYS A 419 7.86 11.89 21.12
C CYS A 419 7.12 13.12 20.56
N ASP A 420 6.28 13.74 21.38
CA ASP A 420 5.42 14.88 21.00
C ASP A 420 4.43 14.57 19.86
N ASN A 421 4.05 13.31 19.71
CA ASN A 421 3.14 12.82 18.69
C ASN A 421 1.71 12.63 19.23
N SER A 422 0.70 13.09 18.49
CA SER A 422 -0.72 12.88 18.78
C SER A 422 -1.21 11.49 18.32
N VAL A 423 -0.68 11.02 17.19
CA VAL A 423 -1.02 9.76 16.51
C VAL A 423 0.11 8.73 16.66
N PRO A 424 -0.18 7.42 16.61
CA PRO A 424 0.88 6.41 16.66
C PRO A 424 1.79 6.50 15.43
N ILE A 425 3.10 6.44 15.66
CA ILE A 425 4.12 6.40 14.61
C ILE A 425 4.55 4.94 14.43
N ARG A 426 4.61 4.48 13.19
CA ARG A 426 5.12 3.15 12.83
C ARG A 426 6.55 3.31 12.33
N VAL A 427 7.41 2.37 12.70
CA VAL A 427 8.84 2.35 12.36
C VAL A 427 9.16 0.94 11.87
N LEU A 428 9.42 0.79 10.57
CA LEU A 428 9.89 -0.46 9.98
C LEU A 428 11.41 -0.40 9.88
N GLN A 429 12.08 -1.23 10.68
CA GLN A 429 13.51 -1.50 10.53
C GLN A 429 13.70 -2.61 9.50
N LEU A 430 14.59 -2.38 8.53
CA LEU A 430 15.04 -3.36 7.53
C LEU A 430 16.56 -3.47 7.55
N ASP A 431 17.08 -4.62 7.14
CA ASP A 431 18.49 -4.98 7.21
C ASP A 431 18.94 -5.67 5.90
N TRP A 432 20.08 -6.36 5.95
CA TRP A 432 20.59 -7.14 4.81
C TRP A 432 19.83 -8.43 4.53
N SER A 433 19.05 -8.95 5.49
CA SER A 433 18.27 -10.17 5.30
C SER A 433 17.05 -9.95 4.39
N THR A 434 16.56 -8.71 4.30
CA THR A 434 15.48 -8.30 3.39
C THR A 434 16.00 -7.72 2.07
N GLN A 435 17.32 -7.69 1.86
CA GLN A 435 18.01 -7.02 0.74
C GLN A 435 17.72 -5.51 0.63
N SER A 436 17.20 -4.89 1.70
CA SER A 436 16.87 -3.46 1.72
C SER A 436 18.10 -2.61 2.03
N ALA A 437 18.98 -3.11 2.91
CA ALA A 437 20.20 -2.42 3.33
C ALA A 437 21.44 -3.32 3.17
N PRO A 438 22.64 -2.75 2.96
CA PRO A 438 23.89 -3.51 3.00
C PRO A 438 24.22 -3.99 4.42
N ARG A 439 25.06 -5.02 4.55
CA ARG A 439 25.53 -5.50 5.86
C ARG A 439 26.17 -4.39 6.69
N GLY A 440 25.83 -4.34 7.97
CA GLY A 440 26.29 -3.34 8.92
C GLY A 440 25.49 -2.03 8.91
N LEU A 441 24.56 -1.84 7.97
CA LEU A 441 23.61 -0.73 7.98
C LEU A 441 22.17 -1.23 8.11
N TYR A 442 21.31 -0.35 8.60
CA TYR A 442 19.88 -0.55 8.77
C TYR A 442 19.13 0.61 8.12
N LEU A 443 17.99 0.31 7.49
CA LEU A 443 17.02 1.31 7.10
C LEU A 443 15.93 1.39 8.16
N TRP A 444 15.60 2.61 8.60
CA TRP A 444 14.39 2.86 9.39
C TRP A 444 13.41 3.66 8.54
N LEU A 445 12.28 3.05 8.22
CA LEU A 445 11.21 3.66 7.45
C LEU A 445 10.08 4.01 8.43
N LEU A 446 9.93 5.30 8.74
CA LEU A 446 8.95 5.82 9.69
C LEU A 446 7.74 6.38 8.93
N TRP A 447 6.54 6.16 9.45
CA TRP A 447 5.35 6.84 8.95
C TRP A 447 4.26 7.04 10.01
N ALA A 448 3.51 8.12 9.86
CA ALA A 448 2.35 8.49 10.66
C ALA A 448 1.31 9.20 9.78
N SER A 449 0.05 9.21 10.19
CA SER A 449 -1.00 9.95 9.48
C SER A 449 -1.91 10.69 10.44
N GLU A 450 -2.13 11.95 10.12
CA GLU A 450 -2.89 12.91 10.91
C GLU A 450 -3.66 13.87 9.96
N LEU A 451 -4.54 14.68 10.53
CA LEU A 451 -5.03 15.90 9.88
C LEU A 451 -3.91 16.95 9.93
N GLY A 452 -3.49 17.45 8.76
CA GLY A 452 -2.31 18.32 8.67
C GLY A 452 -0.96 17.58 8.78
N SER A 453 0.14 18.33 8.56
CA SER A 453 1.50 17.78 8.48
C SER A 453 2.17 17.65 9.85
N PHE A 454 2.69 16.46 10.19
CA PHE A 454 3.38 16.16 11.44
C PHE A 454 4.88 15.92 11.22
N ASP A 455 5.76 16.59 11.96
CA ASP A 455 7.21 16.45 11.79
C ASP A 455 7.76 15.23 12.56
N LEU A 456 8.34 14.26 11.85
CA LEU A 456 8.91 13.03 12.44
C LEU A 456 10.29 13.24 13.10
N SER A 457 10.85 14.44 13.07
CA SER A 457 12.18 14.74 13.64
C SER A 457 12.32 14.38 15.13
N SER A 458 11.25 14.53 15.91
CA SER A 458 11.22 14.15 17.33
C SER A 458 11.32 12.63 17.51
N ALA A 459 10.63 11.86 16.66
CA ALA A 459 10.67 10.41 16.64
C ALA A 459 12.07 9.89 16.25
N VAL A 460 12.69 10.48 15.22
CA VAL A 460 14.07 10.13 14.84
C VAL A 460 15.03 10.43 16.00
N THR A 461 14.93 11.60 16.63
CA THR A 461 15.79 11.99 17.76
C THR A 461 15.63 11.03 18.95
N LEU A 462 14.41 10.55 19.22
CA LEU A 462 14.17 9.50 20.23
C LEU A 462 14.89 8.20 19.85
N LEU A 463 14.76 7.73 18.60
CA LEU A 463 15.43 6.51 18.14
C LEU A 463 16.96 6.63 18.19
N GLU A 464 17.53 7.75 17.77
CA GLU A 464 18.98 8.04 17.88
C GLU A 464 19.45 8.00 19.35
N SER A 465 18.64 8.50 20.29
CA SER A 465 18.96 8.43 21.73
C SER A 465 18.91 7.00 22.28
N MET A 466 18.01 6.15 21.75
CA MET A 466 17.88 4.75 22.15
C MET A 466 18.99 3.85 21.59
N THR A 467 19.47 4.14 20.38
CA THR A 467 20.59 3.40 19.75
C THR A 467 21.97 3.92 20.13
N GLY A 468 22.04 5.11 20.75
CA GLY A 468 23.29 5.78 21.11
C GLY A 468 24.10 6.26 19.91
N SER A 469 23.45 6.44 18.76
CA SER A 469 24.10 6.78 17.48
C SER A 469 23.11 7.58 16.61
N SER A 470 23.59 8.70 16.05
CA SER A 470 22.82 9.44 15.05
C SER A 470 22.73 8.68 13.73
N CYS A 471 21.68 8.94 12.96
CA CYS A 471 21.54 8.44 11.60
C CYS A 471 22.63 9.08 10.72
N VAL A 472 23.18 8.30 9.79
CA VAL A 472 24.12 8.77 8.76
C VAL A 472 23.43 9.81 7.86
N LYS A 473 22.20 9.47 7.44
CA LYS A 473 21.34 10.29 6.59
C LYS A 473 19.89 10.13 7.02
N ARG A 474 19.12 11.22 7.01
CA ARG A 474 17.67 11.17 7.13
C ARG A 474 16.97 12.08 6.11
N VAL A 475 15.80 11.64 5.68
CA VAL A 475 14.95 12.32 4.70
C VAL A 475 13.53 12.33 5.25
N ILE A 476 12.91 13.50 5.33
CA ILE A 476 11.51 13.68 5.77
C ILE A 476 10.70 14.22 4.59
N TYR A 477 9.54 13.64 4.35
CA TYR A 477 8.65 14.03 3.25
C TYR A 477 7.19 13.76 3.62
N TYR A 478 6.28 14.47 2.96
CA TYR A 478 4.86 14.47 3.30
C TYR A 478 4.03 14.09 2.08
N HIS A 479 3.03 13.24 2.24
CA HIS A 479 2.15 12.82 1.17
C HIS A 479 0.71 13.31 1.42
N GLN A 480 0.10 13.98 0.44
CA GLN A 480 -1.27 14.49 0.53
C GLN A 480 -2.29 13.48 -0.01
N LEU A 481 -3.33 13.19 0.77
CA LEU A 481 -4.37 12.24 0.38
C LEU A 481 -5.55 12.98 -0.27
N ARG A 482 -5.86 12.65 -1.53
CA ARG A 482 -7.00 13.21 -2.29
C ARG A 482 -7.97 12.12 -2.71
N GLN A 483 -9.27 12.43 -2.75
CA GLN A 483 -10.32 11.54 -3.25
C GLN A 483 -11.00 12.19 -4.48
N GLY A 484 -11.65 11.40 -5.33
CA GLY A 484 -12.34 11.90 -6.53
C GLY A 484 -13.35 10.90 -7.10
N PHE A 485 -14.31 11.40 -7.89
CA PHE A 485 -15.55 10.66 -8.23
C PHE A 485 -15.38 9.46 -9.18
N TRP A 486 -14.31 9.47 -9.99
CA TRP A 486 -13.91 8.38 -10.89
C TRP A 486 -12.45 7.98 -10.64
N VAL A 487 -11.96 8.30 -9.45
CA VAL A 487 -10.57 8.22 -9.06
C VAL A 487 -10.47 7.20 -7.94
N THR A 488 -9.34 6.55 -7.87
CA THR A 488 -9.04 5.61 -6.80
C THR A 488 -8.71 6.39 -5.50
N PRO A 489 -8.95 5.84 -4.29
CA PRO A 489 -8.62 6.57 -3.04
C PRO A 489 -7.05 6.65 -2.80
N ASN A 490 -6.43 7.30 -1.76
CA ASN A 490 -4.92 7.34 -1.45
C ASN A 490 -4.47 6.85 -0.03
N LEU A 491 -3.43 6.02 0.24
CA LEU A 491 -3.52 4.84 1.18
C LEU A 491 -3.58 5.09 2.68
N SER A 492 -4.23 4.11 3.32
CA SER A 492 -4.21 3.89 4.73
C SER A 492 -2.75 3.60 5.04
N PRO A 493 -2.19 4.30 6.03
CA PRO A 493 -0.91 3.95 6.62
C PRO A 493 -0.98 2.60 7.38
N ALA A 494 -2.03 1.80 7.14
CA ALA A 494 -2.08 0.38 7.38
C ALA A 494 -0.75 -0.29 7.08
N VAL A 495 -0.40 -1.19 8.00
CA VAL A 495 0.82 -1.99 7.94
C VAL A 495 0.70 -3.08 6.86
N ASP A 496 -0.53 -3.55 6.59
CA ASP A 496 -0.84 -4.60 5.63
C ASP A 496 -1.25 -4.04 4.25
N SER A 497 -0.72 -4.64 3.19
CA SER A 497 -1.04 -4.33 1.78
C SER A 497 -2.39 -4.86 1.31
N GLY A 498 -3.09 -5.69 2.10
CA GLY A 498 -4.32 -6.37 1.70
C GLY A 498 -5.46 -5.45 1.27
N GLU A 499 -5.46 -4.19 1.69
CA GLU A 499 -6.44 -3.18 1.27
C GLU A 499 -6.42 -2.93 -0.25
N ALA A 500 -5.24 -3.00 -0.89
CA ALA A 500 -5.11 -2.84 -2.34
C ALA A 500 -5.88 -3.93 -3.13
N ILE A 501 -5.94 -5.16 -2.59
CA ILE A 501 -6.75 -6.25 -3.12
C ILE A 501 -8.24 -5.91 -3.03
N GLU A 502 -8.70 -5.38 -1.89
CA GLU A 502 -10.12 -5.08 -1.66
C GLU A 502 -10.63 -3.97 -2.59
N VAL A 503 -9.79 -2.97 -2.86
CA VAL A 503 -10.07 -1.91 -3.84
C VAL A 503 -10.16 -2.46 -5.25
N ALA A 504 -9.14 -3.21 -5.68
CA ALA A 504 -9.13 -3.81 -7.01
C ALA A 504 -10.31 -4.78 -7.20
N GLU A 505 -10.69 -5.55 -6.17
CA GLU A 505 -11.83 -6.47 -6.20
C GLU A 505 -13.18 -5.73 -6.25
N ALA A 506 -13.32 -4.63 -5.49
CA ALA A 506 -14.52 -3.80 -5.52
C ALA A 506 -14.70 -3.10 -6.89
N ILE A 507 -13.64 -2.51 -7.43
CA ILE A 507 -13.65 -1.88 -8.76
C ILE A 507 -13.90 -2.94 -9.85
N PHE A 508 -13.24 -4.10 -9.79
CA PHE A 508 -13.46 -5.20 -10.72
C PHE A 508 -14.94 -5.61 -10.76
N ARG A 509 -15.57 -5.86 -9.60
CA ARG A 509 -17.00 -6.20 -9.51
C ARG A 509 -17.92 -5.11 -10.09
N GLN A 510 -17.58 -3.84 -9.94
CA GLN A 510 -18.34 -2.74 -10.56
C GLN A 510 -18.24 -2.74 -12.10
N ILE A 511 -17.10 -3.15 -12.65
CA ILE A 511 -16.88 -3.22 -14.11
C ILE A 511 -17.58 -4.44 -14.72
N VAL A 512 -17.43 -5.62 -14.10
CA VAL A 512 -17.73 -6.90 -14.76
C VAL A 512 -18.96 -7.61 -14.22
N GLY A 513 -19.44 -7.29 -13.02
CA GLY A 513 -20.48 -8.05 -12.31
C GLY A 513 -19.94 -8.83 -11.11
N SER A 514 -20.84 -9.35 -10.27
CA SER A 514 -20.49 -10.11 -9.06
C SER A 514 -20.33 -11.62 -9.30
N GLU A 515 -20.75 -12.09 -10.47
CA GLU A 515 -20.66 -13.47 -10.97
C GLU A 515 -19.25 -13.87 -11.42
N HIS A 516 -18.39 -12.89 -11.72
CA HIS A 516 -17.02 -13.13 -12.17
C HIS A 516 -16.04 -13.28 -11.01
N VAL A 517 -15.16 -14.27 -11.11
CA VAL A 517 -14.12 -14.54 -10.09
C VAL A 517 -12.97 -13.54 -10.24
N PHE A 518 -12.75 -12.75 -9.20
CA PHE A 518 -11.60 -11.86 -9.09
C PHE A 518 -10.32 -12.67 -8.83
N LEU A 519 -9.26 -12.38 -9.59
CA LEU A 519 -7.99 -13.13 -9.58
C LEU A 519 -8.19 -14.65 -9.60
N ASP A 520 -8.97 -15.16 -10.57
CA ASP A 520 -9.29 -16.58 -10.70
C ASP A 520 -8.05 -17.50 -10.66
N ALA A 521 -8.24 -18.78 -10.33
CA ALA A 521 -7.16 -19.76 -10.23
C ALA A 521 -6.37 -19.91 -11.54
N MET A 522 -5.16 -20.46 -11.50
CA MET A 522 -4.36 -20.66 -12.71
C MET A 522 -4.90 -21.85 -13.50
N GLN A 523 -5.74 -21.56 -14.49
CA GLN A 523 -5.88 -22.42 -15.66
C GLN A 523 -4.57 -22.26 -16.46
N GLU A 524 -3.88 -23.37 -16.71
CA GLU A 524 -2.72 -23.37 -17.60
C GLU A 524 -3.20 -22.90 -18.98
N PRO A 525 -2.49 -21.95 -19.64
CA PRO A 525 -2.90 -21.50 -20.96
C PRO A 525 -2.92 -22.70 -21.91
N GLU A 526 -3.98 -22.83 -22.72
CA GLU A 526 -4.07 -23.88 -23.73
C GLU A 526 -2.81 -23.89 -24.58
N SER A 527 -2.25 -25.09 -24.79
CA SER A 527 -0.86 -25.32 -25.21
C SER A 527 -0.59 -24.97 -26.69
N GLY A 528 -0.69 -23.69 -27.03
CA GLY A 528 -0.56 -23.16 -28.38
C GLY A 528 0.23 -21.85 -28.50
N ILE A 529 0.88 -21.39 -27.41
CA ILE A 529 1.62 -20.11 -27.36
C ILE A 529 3.15 -20.31 -27.27
N ASP A 530 3.63 -21.55 -27.02
CA ASP A 530 5.05 -21.84 -26.77
C ASP A 530 5.99 -21.65 -27.99
N GLU A 531 5.50 -21.75 -29.23
CA GLU A 531 6.37 -21.65 -30.42
C GLU A 531 6.81 -20.21 -30.75
N GLU A 532 6.11 -19.18 -30.26
CA GLU A 532 6.46 -17.77 -30.52
C GLU A 532 7.34 -17.17 -29.42
N TYR A 533 7.18 -17.61 -28.15
CA TYR A 533 8.01 -17.16 -27.04
C TYR A 533 9.48 -17.57 -27.17
N HIS A 534 9.76 -18.76 -27.73
CA HIS A 534 11.14 -19.21 -27.93
C HIS A 534 11.93 -18.41 -28.97
N LYS A 535 11.28 -17.63 -29.86
CA LYS A 535 11.93 -16.78 -30.87
C LYS A 535 12.27 -15.36 -30.42
N ILE A 536 11.93 -15.00 -29.18
CA ILE A 536 12.18 -13.66 -28.62
C ILE A 536 13.41 -13.68 -27.66
N LEU A 537 13.98 -14.86 -27.40
CA LEU A 537 15.13 -15.08 -26.51
C LEU A 537 16.36 -15.70 -27.22
N GLU A 538 16.39 -15.69 -28.56
CA GLU A 538 17.57 -15.85 -29.42
C GLU A 538 17.83 -14.56 -30.22
#